data_AF-A0A975QM50-F1
#
_entry.id   AF-A0A975QM50-F1
#
_cell.length_a   1.000
_cell.length_b   1.000
_cell.length_c   1.000
_cell.angle_alpha   90.00
_cell.angle_beta   90.00
_cell.angle_gamma   90.00
#
_symmetry.space_group_name_H-M   'P 1'
#
loop_
_entity.id
_entity.type
_entity.pdbx_description
1 polymer ?
#
loop_
_entity_poly.entity_id
_entity_poly.type
_entity_poly.pdbx_seq_one_letter_code
_entity_poly.pdbx_strand_id
1 'polypeptide(L)'
;MRTDITTVNHTVAFTCWETNPITVALHSGQPLENFFEMEGGVVHQQVRRPSGQQLWMLGVDEFDGQNHIRTVIPRCEVTQPGEIVKNSEEVRGYPLTFTAYELSDGHVFDRYFLSDGMWVPVQSLAISFAGGGGSSVVEGATRQATATATPYGNGSGSEVSDDAVWDTSDPAVATVSSSGLITGVAPGTAVISATYKGASATAEITVTPGE
;
A
#
# COMPACT_ATOMS: atom_id res chain seq x y z
N MET A 1 9.02 8.22 16.47
CA MET A 1 8.49 7.30 17.51
C MET A 1 9.07 5.92 17.20
N ARG A 2 9.68 5.23 18.18
CA ARG A 2 10.31 3.91 17.95
C ARG A 2 9.25 2.85 18.19
N THR A 3 8.65 2.32 17.13
CA THR A 3 7.71 1.20 17.21
C THR A 3 8.48 -0.09 17.46
N ASP A 4 8.05 -0.87 18.45
CA ASP A 4 8.66 -2.15 18.81
C ASP A 4 8.40 -3.20 17.71
N ILE A 5 9.19 -4.28 17.69
CA ILE A 5 9.08 -5.36 16.70
C ILE A 5 8.56 -6.60 17.41
N THR A 6 7.58 -7.28 16.82
CA THR A 6 7.05 -8.52 17.36
C THR A 6 7.89 -9.74 16.93
N THR A 7 7.49 -10.94 17.35
CA THR A 7 8.09 -12.20 16.88
C THR A 7 7.37 -12.76 15.63
N VAL A 8 6.28 -12.13 15.19
CA VAL A 8 5.55 -12.52 13.97
C VAL A 8 6.41 -12.16 12.76
N ASN A 9 6.49 -13.09 11.81
CA ASN A 9 7.30 -12.93 10.61
C ASN A 9 6.57 -13.38 9.34
N HIS A 10 7.01 -12.81 8.22
CA HIS A 10 6.48 -13.06 6.89
C HIS A 10 7.62 -13.31 5.91
N THR A 11 7.47 -14.33 5.07
CA THR A 11 8.41 -14.63 4.00
C THR A 11 8.01 -13.89 2.73
N VAL A 12 8.94 -13.11 2.18
CA VAL A 12 8.74 -12.36 0.94
C VAL A 12 9.86 -12.71 -0.03
N ALA A 13 9.50 -13.10 -1.25
CA ALA A 13 10.46 -13.42 -2.30
C ALA A 13 10.19 -12.56 -3.53
N PHE A 14 11.23 -11.95 -4.07
CA PHE A 14 11.15 -11.17 -5.31
C PHE A 14 12.51 -11.16 -6.02
N THR A 15 12.50 -10.78 -7.29
CA THR A 15 13.73 -10.62 -8.08
C THR A 15 14.03 -9.14 -8.20
N CYS A 16 15.21 -8.72 -7.73
CA CYS A 16 15.72 -7.38 -7.97
C CYS A 16 16.29 -7.31 -9.39
N TRP A 17 15.67 -6.53 -10.27
CA TRP A 17 16.13 -6.35 -11.65
C TRP A 17 17.13 -5.20 -11.81
N GLU A 18 17.26 -4.34 -10.79
CA GLU A 18 18.29 -3.30 -10.75
C GLU A 18 19.62 -3.84 -10.21
N THR A 19 20.70 -3.56 -10.93
CA THR A 19 22.06 -3.91 -10.52
C THR A 19 22.72 -2.73 -9.80
N ASN A 20 22.26 -2.41 -8.59
CA ASN A 20 22.99 -1.50 -7.72
C ASN A 20 23.93 -2.30 -6.78
N PRO A 21 25.03 -1.70 -6.29
CA PRO A 21 25.99 -2.42 -5.44
C PRO A 21 25.37 -2.98 -4.15
N ILE A 22 24.31 -2.36 -3.62
CA ILE A 22 23.60 -2.83 -2.43
C ILE A 22 22.86 -4.15 -2.72
N THR A 23 22.14 -4.26 -3.84
CA THR A 23 21.48 -5.49 -4.30
C THR A 23 22.48 -6.61 -4.49
N VAL A 24 23.61 -6.32 -5.13
CA VAL A 24 24.68 -7.31 -5.35
C VAL A 24 25.27 -7.78 -4.01
N ALA A 25 25.50 -6.86 -3.09
CA ALA A 25 26.07 -7.16 -1.78
C ALA A 25 25.09 -7.94 -0.89
N LEU A 26 23.79 -7.59 -0.89
CA LEU A 26 22.72 -8.34 -0.24
C LEU A 26 22.65 -9.78 -0.76
N HIS A 27 22.70 -9.96 -2.08
CA HIS A 27 22.67 -11.27 -2.72
C HIS A 27 23.93 -12.09 -2.42
N SER A 28 25.09 -11.46 -2.44
CA SER A 28 26.40 -12.10 -2.23
C SER A 28 26.76 -12.29 -0.75
N GLY A 29 25.88 -11.92 0.18
CA GLY A 29 26.12 -11.99 1.62
C GLY A 29 27.29 -11.12 2.09
N GLN A 30 27.64 -10.08 1.34
CA GLN A 30 28.74 -9.18 1.70
C GLN A 30 28.32 -8.21 2.82
N PRO A 31 29.24 -7.83 3.72
CA PRO A 31 28.97 -6.80 4.71
C PRO A 31 28.59 -5.49 4.02
N LEU A 32 27.34 -5.05 4.22
CA LEU A 32 26.82 -3.82 3.62
C LEU A 32 27.46 -2.55 4.19
N GLU A 33 28.22 -2.68 5.27
CA GLU A 33 29.07 -1.63 5.80
C GLU A 33 30.16 -1.14 4.84
N ASN A 34 30.42 -1.90 3.78
CA ASN A 34 31.32 -1.48 2.72
C ASN A 34 30.62 -0.57 1.67
N PHE A 35 29.32 -0.31 1.82
CA PHE A 35 28.49 0.34 0.81
C PHE A 35 27.66 1.54 1.36
N PHE A 36 28.07 2.10 2.51
CA PHE A 36 27.32 3.11 3.29
C PHE A 36 27.07 4.47 2.59
N GLU A 37 27.76 4.80 1.51
CA GLU A 37 27.68 6.14 0.87
C GLU A 37 26.83 6.18 -0.40
N MET A 38 26.11 5.11 -0.73
CA MET A 38 25.37 5.01 -1.99
C MET A 38 23.90 5.39 -1.80
N GLU A 39 23.52 6.60 -2.23
CA GLU A 39 22.12 7.01 -2.38
C GLU A 39 21.54 6.41 -3.68
N GLY A 40 20.41 5.68 -3.57
CA GLY A 40 19.60 5.24 -4.71
C GLY A 40 19.22 3.75 -4.73
N GLY A 41 18.06 3.46 -5.36
CA GLY A 41 17.55 2.11 -5.60
C GLY A 41 16.59 1.56 -4.54
N VAL A 42 16.36 0.24 -4.64
CA VAL A 42 15.33 -0.56 -3.95
C VAL A 42 15.60 -0.81 -2.45
N VAL A 43 16.76 -0.46 -1.90
CA VAL A 43 17.09 -0.79 -0.50
C VAL A 43 17.57 0.45 0.23
N HIS A 44 16.94 0.74 1.37
CA HIS A 44 17.33 1.82 2.26
C HIS A 44 17.72 1.26 3.64
N GLN A 45 18.68 1.88 4.31
CA GLN A 45 19.11 1.39 5.63
C GLN A 45 18.14 1.88 6.70
N GLN A 46 17.70 1.02 7.63
CA GLN A 46 17.32 1.50 8.97
C GLN A 46 17.23 0.42 10.08
N VAL A 47 17.92 0.73 11.19
CA VAL A 47 17.80 0.21 12.57
C VAL A 47 18.61 -1.05 12.95
N ARG A 48 19.57 -0.85 13.86
CA ARG A 48 20.24 -1.91 14.63
C ARG A 48 19.38 -2.32 15.83
N ARG A 49 19.16 -3.63 16.08
CA ARG A 49 18.54 -4.11 17.34
C ARG A 49 19.51 -3.95 18.53
N PRO A 50 19.00 -3.87 19.77
CA PRO A 50 19.83 -3.99 20.98
C PRO A 50 20.56 -5.34 21.08
N SER A 51 20.02 -6.40 20.47
CA SER A 51 20.60 -7.76 20.45
C SER A 51 21.75 -7.96 19.44
N GLY A 52 22.15 -6.91 18.70
CA GLY A 52 23.19 -7.00 17.68
C GLY A 52 22.70 -7.50 16.31
N GLN A 53 21.46 -7.98 16.19
CA GLN A 53 20.85 -8.33 14.91
C GLN A 53 20.66 -7.06 14.05
N GLN A 54 21.12 -7.13 12.79
CA GLN A 54 20.92 -6.06 11.81
C GLN A 54 19.61 -6.30 11.07
N LEU A 55 18.74 -5.28 11.05
CA LEU A 55 17.53 -5.27 10.25
C LEU A 55 17.62 -4.16 9.21
N TRP A 56 16.87 -4.35 8.12
CA TRP A 56 16.90 -3.50 6.94
C TRP A 56 15.52 -2.92 6.66
N MET A 57 15.52 -1.77 5.98
CA MET A 57 14.33 -1.15 5.42
C MET A 57 14.35 -1.30 3.89
N LEU A 58 13.74 -2.35 3.40
CA LEU A 58 13.75 -2.63 1.96
C LEU A 58 12.60 -1.86 1.28
N GLY A 59 12.86 -1.12 0.21
CA GLY A 59 11.84 -0.40 -0.57
C GLY A 59 11.71 -0.94 -2.00
N VAL A 60 10.80 -1.86 -2.25
CA VAL A 60 10.58 -2.48 -3.56
C VAL A 60 9.71 -1.60 -4.44
N ASP A 61 10.28 -1.13 -5.56
CA ASP A 61 9.52 -0.43 -6.59
C ASP A 61 8.87 -1.42 -7.56
N GLU A 62 7.57 -1.30 -7.72
CA GLU A 62 6.74 -2.01 -8.68
C GLU A 62 6.13 -0.99 -9.65
N PHE A 63 6.13 -1.35 -10.93
CA PHE A 63 5.40 -0.63 -11.96
C PHE A 63 4.26 -1.52 -12.44
N ASP A 64 3.02 -1.17 -12.07
CA ASP A 64 1.83 -1.95 -12.43
C ASP A 64 1.26 -1.61 -13.82
N GLY A 65 2.03 -0.88 -14.63
CA GLY A 65 1.67 -0.41 -15.96
C GLY A 65 1.20 1.05 -15.99
N GLN A 66 0.50 1.52 -14.95
CA GLN A 66 0.03 2.91 -14.86
C GLN A 66 0.59 3.65 -13.64
N ASN A 67 0.89 2.95 -12.56
CA ASN A 67 1.33 3.51 -11.30
C ASN A 67 2.75 3.04 -10.94
N HIS A 68 3.50 3.96 -10.36
CA HIS A 68 4.72 3.65 -9.63
C HIS A 68 4.35 3.44 -8.16
N ILE A 69 4.64 2.25 -7.65
CA ILE A 69 4.31 1.83 -6.28
C ILE A 69 5.60 1.42 -5.59
N ARG A 70 5.88 1.96 -4.41
CA ARG A 70 6.97 1.50 -3.56
C ARG A 70 6.40 0.77 -2.36
N THR A 71 6.74 -0.50 -2.20
CA THR A 71 6.46 -1.26 -0.98
C THR A 71 7.69 -1.21 -0.08
N VAL A 72 7.57 -0.57 1.08
CA VAL A 72 8.62 -0.57 2.10
C VAL A 72 8.35 -1.66 3.12
N ILE A 73 9.38 -2.46 3.39
CA ILE A 73 9.44 -3.45 4.45
C ILE A 73 10.35 -2.83 5.51
N PRO A 74 9.80 -2.19 6.55
CA PRO A 74 10.57 -1.37 7.47
C PRO A 74 11.55 -2.18 8.33
N ARG A 75 11.33 -3.49 8.45
CA ARG A 75 12.13 -4.40 9.27
C ARG A 75 12.24 -5.77 8.61
N CYS A 76 13.32 -6.02 7.89
CA CYS A 76 13.60 -7.34 7.32
C CYS A 76 15.06 -7.77 7.36
N GLU A 77 15.31 -9.05 7.14
CA GLU A 77 16.63 -9.61 6.86
C GLU A 77 16.58 -10.51 5.63
N VAL A 78 17.65 -10.54 4.83
CA VAL A 78 17.79 -11.54 3.76
C VAL A 78 18.04 -12.88 4.43
N THR A 79 17.19 -13.87 4.16
CA THR A 79 17.35 -15.23 4.69
C THR A 79 17.83 -16.23 3.66
N GLN A 80 17.62 -15.95 2.37
CA GLN A 80 18.10 -16.82 1.31
C GLN A 80 18.33 -16.05 0.00
N PRO A 81 19.56 -16.05 -0.56
CA PRO A 81 19.78 -15.64 -1.94
C PRO A 81 19.35 -16.76 -2.91
N GLY A 82 18.73 -16.39 -4.03
CA GLY A 82 18.40 -17.33 -5.10
C GLY A 82 19.45 -17.36 -6.22
N GLU A 83 19.22 -18.15 -7.26
CA GLU A 83 20.12 -18.22 -8.42
C GLU A 83 20.00 -16.96 -9.28
N ILE A 84 21.13 -16.35 -9.67
CA ILE A 84 21.15 -15.14 -10.49
C ILE A 84 20.48 -15.43 -11.85
N VAL A 85 19.45 -14.65 -12.18
CA VAL A 85 18.77 -14.74 -13.47
C VAL A 85 19.65 -14.07 -14.53
N LYS A 86 19.99 -14.82 -15.57
CA LYS A 86 20.79 -14.33 -16.71
C LYS A 86 20.04 -14.48 -18.02
N ASN A 87 20.26 -13.55 -18.94
CA ASN A 87 19.94 -13.73 -20.35
C ASN A 87 21.28 -13.78 -21.12
N SER A 88 21.67 -14.97 -21.59
CA SER A 88 23.04 -15.22 -22.06
C SER A 88 24.07 -14.90 -20.95
N GLU A 89 25.11 -14.12 -21.25
CA GLU A 89 26.13 -13.69 -20.26
C GLU A 89 25.70 -12.46 -19.45
N GLU A 90 24.57 -11.83 -19.77
CA GLU A 90 24.11 -10.62 -19.09
C GLU A 90 23.29 -10.96 -17.83
N VAL A 91 23.67 -10.40 -16.69
CA VAL A 91 22.90 -10.50 -15.45
C VAL A 91 21.63 -9.68 -15.58
N ARG A 92 20.49 -10.31 -15.32
CA ARG A 92 19.17 -9.67 -15.39
C ARG A 92 18.52 -9.51 -14.03
N GLY A 93 18.75 -10.41 -13.08
CA GLY A 93 18.15 -10.24 -11.76
C GLY A 93 18.80 -11.02 -10.64
N TYR A 94 18.57 -10.53 -9.43
CA TYR A 94 19.05 -11.10 -8.17
C TYR A 94 17.83 -11.51 -7.33
N PRO A 95 17.43 -12.80 -7.37
CA PRO A 95 16.36 -13.28 -6.51
C PRO A 95 16.81 -13.26 -5.04
N LEU A 96 15.95 -12.73 -4.19
CA LEU A 96 16.19 -12.61 -2.76
C LEU A 96 14.92 -13.02 -2.00
N THR A 97 15.11 -13.80 -0.94
CA THR A 97 14.08 -14.09 0.06
C THR A 97 14.40 -13.32 1.32
N PHE A 98 13.41 -12.58 1.81
CA PHE A 98 13.48 -11.81 3.04
C PHE A 98 12.50 -12.36 4.07
N THR A 99 12.93 -12.33 5.33
CA THR A 99 12.03 -12.44 6.49
C THR A 99 11.70 -11.02 6.97
N ALA A 100 10.44 -10.61 6.82
CA ALA A 100 9.91 -9.35 7.33
C ALA A 100 9.34 -9.55 8.74
N TYR A 101 9.51 -8.57 9.62
CA TYR A 101 9.02 -8.59 10.99
C TYR A 101 7.93 -7.56 11.20
N GLU A 102 6.84 -7.98 11.85
CA GLU A 102 5.72 -7.11 12.20
C GLU A 102 6.12 -6.11 13.30
N LEU A 103 5.66 -4.86 13.15
CA LEU A 103 5.75 -3.81 14.15
C LEU A 103 4.67 -3.99 15.23
N SER A 104 4.83 -3.37 16.39
CA SER A 104 3.91 -3.53 17.53
C SER A 104 2.47 -3.03 17.27
N ASP A 105 2.26 -2.27 16.21
CA ASP A 105 0.95 -1.80 15.73
C ASP A 105 0.33 -2.74 14.67
N GLY A 106 0.95 -3.90 14.40
CA GLY A 106 0.49 -4.87 13.41
C GLY A 106 1.01 -4.62 11.99
N HIS A 107 1.75 -3.53 11.76
CA HIS A 107 2.23 -3.18 10.42
C HIS A 107 3.48 -3.97 10.01
N VAL A 108 3.45 -4.53 8.79
CA VAL A 108 4.58 -5.28 8.20
C VAL A 108 5.12 -4.60 6.94
N PHE A 109 4.23 -3.95 6.18
CA PHE A 109 4.51 -3.32 4.90
C PHE A 109 3.89 -1.92 4.88
N ASP A 110 4.63 -0.97 4.34
CA ASP A 110 4.11 0.34 3.96
C ASP A 110 4.04 0.42 2.44
N ARG A 111 2.97 1.00 1.90
CA ARG A 111 2.87 1.25 0.47
C ARG A 111 2.84 2.74 0.18
N TYR A 112 3.77 3.17 -0.65
CA TYR A 112 3.93 4.55 -1.10
C TYR A 112 3.59 4.61 -2.59
N PHE A 113 2.98 5.71 -3.01
CA PHE A 113 2.64 5.96 -4.40
C PHE A 113 3.31 7.24 -4.85
N LEU A 114 3.88 7.24 -6.05
CA LEU A 114 4.54 8.42 -6.59
C LEU A 114 3.47 9.43 -7.03
N SER A 115 3.50 10.63 -6.46
CA SER A 115 2.64 11.76 -6.79
C SER A 115 3.49 13.02 -6.79
N ASP A 116 3.38 13.84 -7.84
CA ASP A 116 4.14 15.10 -7.94
C ASP A 116 5.66 14.92 -7.78
N GLY A 117 6.18 13.77 -8.24
CA GLY A 117 7.60 13.41 -8.12
C GLY A 117 8.04 12.97 -6.72
N MET A 118 7.11 12.82 -5.76
CA MET A 118 7.41 12.39 -4.40
C MET A 118 6.60 11.17 -3.97
N TRP A 119 7.22 10.29 -3.17
CA TRP A 119 6.56 9.11 -2.61
C TRP A 119 5.65 9.53 -1.45
N VAL A 120 4.33 9.42 -1.64
CA VAL A 120 3.34 9.84 -0.64
C VAL A 120 2.67 8.60 -0.03
N PRO A 121 2.87 8.33 1.27
CA PRO A 121 2.17 7.25 1.97
C PRO A 121 0.76 7.67 2.38
N VAL A 122 -0.21 6.77 2.18
CA VAL A 122 -1.58 6.92 2.69
C VAL A 122 -1.75 5.98 3.89
N GLN A 123 -2.09 6.53 5.04
CA GLN A 123 -2.30 5.78 6.28
C GLN A 123 -3.72 5.25 6.39
N SER A 124 -4.71 6.02 5.95
CA SER A 124 -6.11 5.61 5.99
C SER A 124 -6.91 6.30 4.89
N LEU A 125 -8.01 5.65 4.53
CA LEU A 125 -9.07 6.19 3.70
C LEU A 125 -10.36 6.16 4.52
N ALA A 126 -11.20 7.17 4.38
CA ALA A 126 -12.52 7.22 4.97
C ALA A 126 -13.56 7.60 3.92
N ILE A 127 -14.74 6.97 3.99
CA ILE A 127 -15.91 7.37 3.21
C ILE A 127 -16.83 8.17 4.14
N SER A 128 -17.30 9.31 3.66
CA SER A 128 -18.33 10.11 4.31
C SER A 128 -19.43 10.49 3.32
N PHE A 129 -20.59 10.92 3.82
CA PHE A 129 -21.72 11.31 2.98
C PHE A 129 -22.09 12.77 3.20
N ALA A 130 -22.46 13.47 2.13
CA ALA A 130 -22.93 14.85 2.20
C ALA A 130 -24.11 15.00 3.17
N GLY A 131 -24.13 16.09 3.94
CA GLY A 131 -25.24 16.48 4.82
C GLY A 131 -25.23 15.93 6.24
N GLY A 132 -24.32 15.00 6.59
CA GLY A 132 -24.20 14.45 7.95
C GLY A 132 -25.43 13.67 8.39
N GLY A 133 -25.37 12.33 8.34
CA GLY A 133 -26.51 11.46 8.65
C GLY A 133 -26.38 10.11 7.94
N GLY A 134 -27.01 9.07 8.46
CA GLY A 134 -26.73 7.66 8.15
C GLY A 134 -26.83 7.26 6.67
N SER A 135 -26.31 6.09 6.38
CA SER A 135 -26.18 5.36 5.11
C SER A 135 -27.50 5.01 4.42
N SER A 136 -28.23 5.98 3.86
CA SER A 136 -29.44 5.69 3.08
C SER A 136 -29.67 6.55 1.83
N VAL A 137 -30.36 5.99 0.85
CA VAL A 137 -30.78 6.69 -0.37
C VAL A 137 -32.16 6.18 -0.76
N VAL A 138 -33.03 7.04 -1.27
CA VAL A 138 -34.34 6.61 -1.79
C VAL A 138 -34.14 5.96 -3.16
N GLU A 139 -34.93 4.95 -3.50
CA GLU A 139 -34.97 4.38 -4.84
C GLU A 139 -35.13 5.47 -5.91
N GLY A 140 -34.28 5.45 -6.94
CA GLY A 140 -34.22 6.48 -7.98
C GLY A 140 -33.54 7.79 -7.59
N ALA A 141 -33.27 8.03 -6.30
CA ALA A 141 -32.53 9.20 -5.84
C ALA A 141 -31.02 8.97 -5.86
N THR A 142 -30.27 10.06 -5.69
CA THR A 142 -28.80 10.02 -5.64
C THR A 142 -28.26 10.55 -4.33
N ARG A 143 -27.05 10.12 -3.98
CA ARG A 143 -26.33 10.55 -2.81
C ARG A 143 -24.84 10.60 -3.06
N GLN A 144 -24.21 11.72 -2.72
CA GLN A 144 -22.76 11.88 -2.88
C GLN A 144 -22.01 11.26 -1.69
N ALA A 145 -21.06 10.38 -2.00
CA ALA A 145 -20.03 9.93 -1.09
C ALA A 145 -18.72 10.69 -1.35
N THR A 146 -17.98 11.00 -0.30
CA THR A 146 -16.67 11.67 -0.36
C THR A 146 -15.63 10.74 0.23
N ALA A 147 -14.56 10.49 -0.52
CA ALA A 147 -13.40 9.75 -0.04
C ALA A 147 -12.33 10.73 0.48
N THR A 148 -11.88 10.55 1.71
CA THR A 148 -10.84 11.36 2.35
C THR A 148 -9.64 10.50 2.70
N ALA A 149 -8.50 10.77 2.08
CA ALA A 149 -7.23 10.08 2.36
C ALA A 149 -6.43 10.86 3.41
N THR A 150 -5.96 10.16 4.45
CA THR A 150 -5.07 10.72 5.46
C THR A 150 -3.63 10.28 5.18
N PRO A 151 -2.67 11.21 5.03
CA PRO A 151 -1.28 10.85 4.82
C PRO A 151 -0.67 10.27 6.09
N TYR A 152 0.34 9.40 5.93
CA TYR A 152 1.07 8.83 7.06
C TYR A 152 1.78 9.87 7.90
N GLY A 153 1.80 9.66 9.23
CA GLY A 153 2.27 10.65 10.20
C GLY A 153 1.17 11.59 10.69
N ASN A 154 -0.11 11.25 10.46
CA ASN A 154 -1.29 11.97 10.95
C ASN A 154 -1.38 13.42 10.45
N GLY A 155 -1.14 13.65 9.14
CA GLY A 155 -1.43 14.94 8.51
C GLY A 155 -2.93 15.19 8.31
N SER A 156 -3.30 16.38 7.87
CA SER A 156 -4.69 16.67 7.51
C SER A 156 -5.13 15.80 6.33
N GLY A 157 -6.34 15.23 6.41
CA GLY A 157 -6.91 14.47 5.32
C GLY A 157 -7.21 15.36 4.10
N SER A 158 -7.07 14.80 2.91
CA SER A 158 -7.41 15.44 1.63
C SER A 158 -8.51 14.66 0.94
N GLU A 159 -9.45 15.36 0.29
CA GLU A 159 -10.46 14.73 -0.55
C GLU A 159 -9.81 14.14 -1.81
N VAL A 160 -10.17 12.90 -2.13
CA VAL A 160 -9.60 12.11 -3.23
C VAL A 160 -10.70 11.40 -4.03
N SER A 161 -11.94 11.88 -3.96
CA SER A 161 -13.13 11.23 -4.53
C SER A 161 -12.98 10.91 -6.03
N ASP A 162 -12.40 11.82 -6.81
CA ASP A 162 -12.21 11.66 -8.27
C ASP A 162 -11.03 10.76 -8.66
N ASP A 163 -10.08 10.55 -7.74
CA ASP A 163 -8.92 9.69 -7.97
C ASP A 163 -9.11 8.28 -7.37
N ALA A 164 -10.17 8.09 -6.58
CA ALA A 164 -10.48 6.82 -5.96
C ALA A 164 -11.18 5.87 -6.95
N VAL A 165 -10.88 4.59 -6.84
CA VAL A 165 -11.62 3.53 -7.52
C VAL A 165 -12.82 3.17 -6.64
N TRP A 166 -14.02 3.37 -7.16
CA TRP A 166 -15.28 3.06 -6.46
C TRP A 166 -15.90 1.77 -6.98
N ASP A 167 -16.51 0.99 -6.09
CA ASP A 167 -17.24 -0.23 -6.43
C ASP A 167 -18.44 -0.46 -5.49
N THR A 168 -19.35 -1.35 -5.89
CA THR A 168 -20.55 -1.73 -5.13
C THR A 168 -20.67 -3.24 -5.02
N SER A 169 -21.05 -3.73 -3.83
CA SER A 169 -21.29 -5.16 -3.62
C SER A 169 -22.52 -5.68 -4.38
N ASP A 170 -23.48 -4.81 -4.69
CA ASP A 170 -24.72 -5.18 -5.37
C ASP A 170 -25.25 -4.03 -6.26
N PRO A 171 -24.92 -4.02 -7.56
CA PRO A 171 -25.40 -2.99 -8.49
C PRO A 171 -26.90 -3.08 -8.77
N ALA A 172 -27.59 -4.17 -8.42
CA ALA A 172 -29.05 -4.24 -8.51
C ALA A 172 -29.75 -3.50 -7.36
N VAL A 173 -29.05 -3.27 -6.24
CA VAL A 173 -29.53 -2.45 -5.13
C VAL A 173 -29.06 -1.01 -5.27
N ALA A 174 -27.76 -0.77 -5.46
CA ALA A 174 -27.21 0.58 -5.62
C ALA A 174 -25.98 0.59 -6.53
N THR A 175 -25.90 1.57 -7.42
CA THR A 175 -24.71 1.82 -8.26
C THR A 175 -23.90 3.00 -7.74
N VAL A 176 -22.60 3.02 -8.01
CA VAL A 176 -21.71 4.16 -7.70
C VAL A 176 -20.91 4.55 -8.94
N SER A 177 -20.76 5.86 -9.18
CA SER A 177 -19.95 6.39 -10.27
C SER A 177 -18.48 6.56 -9.88
N SER A 178 -17.61 6.87 -10.85
CA SER A 178 -16.18 7.11 -10.62
C SER A 178 -15.87 8.32 -9.72
N SER A 179 -16.82 9.23 -9.51
CA SER A 179 -16.68 10.37 -8.61
C SER A 179 -17.42 10.17 -7.28
N GLY A 180 -17.83 8.95 -6.93
CA GLY A 180 -18.51 8.64 -5.68
C GLY A 180 -20.01 9.01 -5.62
N LEU A 181 -20.64 9.35 -6.75
CA LEU A 181 -22.09 9.57 -6.77
C LEU A 181 -22.83 8.23 -6.77
N ILE A 182 -23.60 7.95 -5.71
CA ILE A 182 -24.39 6.73 -5.52
C ILE A 182 -25.81 6.95 -6.04
N THR A 183 -26.39 5.96 -6.72
CA THR A 183 -27.79 5.94 -7.16
C THR A 183 -28.50 4.73 -6.57
N GLY A 184 -29.64 4.94 -5.92
CA GLY A 184 -30.49 3.85 -5.44
C GLY A 184 -31.26 3.20 -6.59
N VAL A 185 -31.16 1.88 -6.73
CA VAL A 185 -31.78 1.12 -7.82
C VAL A 185 -33.01 0.35 -7.34
N ALA A 186 -32.91 -0.35 -6.22
CA ALA A 186 -34.02 -1.11 -5.63
C ALA A 186 -33.87 -1.20 -4.10
N PRO A 187 -34.97 -1.31 -3.34
CA PRO A 187 -34.90 -1.42 -1.88
C PRO A 187 -34.03 -2.58 -1.42
N GLY A 188 -33.13 -2.31 -0.48
CA GLY A 188 -32.14 -3.29 -0.02
C GLY A 188 -30.92 -2.64 0.61
N THR A 189 -29.87 -3.42 0.82
CA THR A 189 -28.59 -2.93 1.37
C THR A 189 -27.45 -3.35 0.46
N ALA A 190 -26.56 -2.41 0.14
CA ALA A 190 -25.32 -2.64 -0.58
C ALA A 190 -24.14 -2.07 0.22
N VAL A 191 -22.93 -2.54 -0.06
CA VAL A 191 -21.69 -1.98 0.48
C VAL A 191 -20.96 -1.27 -0.65
N ILE A 192 -20.71 0.02 -0.46
CA ILE A 192 -19.88 0.83 -1.35
C ILE A 192 -18.45 0.76 -0.84
N SER A 193 -17.51 0.48 -1.73
CA SER A 193 -16.08 0.49 -1.45
C SER A 193 -15.38 1.59 -2.24
N ALA A 194 -14.34 2.17 -1.64
CA ALA A 194 -13.42 3.08 -2.30
C ALA A 194 -11.99 2.59 -2.04
N THR A 195 -11.17 2.59 -3.08
CA THR A 195 -9.74 2.29 -2.98
C THR A 195 -8.94 3.42 -3.59
N TYR A 196 -7.98 3.94 -2.83
CA TYR A 196 -7.09 5.00 -3.27
C TYR A 196 -5.69 4.75 -2.73
N LYS A 197 -4.69 4.70 -3.62
CA LYS A 197 -3.28 4.50 -3.25
C LYS A 197 -3.11 3.39 -2.20
N GLY A 198 -3.69 2.21 -2.50
CA GLY A 198 -3.57 1.00 -1.68
C GLY A 198 -4.36 1.00 -0.36
N ALA A 199 -4.90 2.14 0.06
CA ALA A 199 -5.83 2.22 1.17
C ALA A 199 -7.26 1.97 0.68
N SER A 200 -8.04 1.26 1.48
CA SER A 200 -9.44 0.95 1.19
C SER A 200 -10.36 1.37 2.33
N ALA A 201 -11.56 1.78 1.98
CA ALA A 201 -12.63 2.09 2.90
C ALA A 201 -13.95 1.51 2.38
N THR A 202 -14.86 1.21 3.29
CA THR A 202 -16.20 0.73 2.96
C THR A 202 -17.25 1.54 3.71
N ALA A 203 -18.43 1.66 3.09
CA ALA A 203 -19.61 2.23 3.71
C ALA A 203 -20.83 1.43 3.25
N GLU A 204 -21.67 1.01 4.19
CA GLU A 204 -22.98 0.45 3.87
C GLU A 204 -23.87 1.55 3.27
N ILE A 205 -24.80 1.18 2.38
CA ILE A 205 -25.87 2.03 1.88
C ILE A 205 -27.18 1.23 1.88
N THR A 206 -28.22 1.77 2.51
CA THR A 206 -29.56 1.21 2.52
C THR A 206 -30.45 1.98 1.56
N VAL A 207 -30.98 1.29 0.55
CA VAL A 207 -31.95 1.85 -0.38
C VAL A 207 -33.34 1.66 0.19
N THR A 208 -34.07 2.75 0.37
CA THR A 208 -35.47 2.72 0.83
C THR A 208 -36.43 2.86 -0.36
N PRO A 209 -37.63 2.28 -0.31
CA PRO A 209 -38.64 2.47 -1.36
C PRO A 209 -38.90 3.96 -1.65
N GLY A 210 -39.14 4.28 -2.92
CA GLY A 210 -39.73 5.57 -3.32
C GLY A 210 -41.17 5.71 -2.84
N GLU A 211 -41.62 6.94 -2.61
CA GLU A 211 -43.05 7.24 -2.38
C GLU A 211 -43.91 7.00 -3.63
#